data_AF-W2ULR5-F1
#
_entry.id   AF-W2ULR5-F1
#
_cell.length_a   1.000
_cell.length_b   1.000
_cell.length_c   1.000
_cell.angle_alpha   90.00
_cell.angle_beta   90.00
_cell.angle_gamma   90.00
#
_symmetry.space_group_name_H-M   'P 1'
#
loop_
_entity.id
_entity.type
_entity.pdbx_description
1 polymer ?
#
loop_
_entity_poly.entity_id
_entity_poly.type
_entity_poly.pdbx_seq_one_letter_code
_entity_poly.pdbx_strand_id
1 'polypeptide(L)'
;MAHDNHKLAIFRGTLNFKSNVQKIWGVLILLSIITAVEVALGIVRPEWSLTKVLGMKLLNWIFIGLTIVKAYYIAWDFMHLRDEKAGFKWSLVLPLVILIPYLVFILLVEGDYIYEVYKDGFVTWNF
;
A
#
# COMPACT_ATOMS: atom_id res chain seq x y z
N MET A 1 28.59 6.29 -27.66
CA MET A 1 27.17 6.72 -27.77
C MET A 1 26.31 5.46 -27.70
N ALA A 2 25.97 5.03 -26.48
CA ALA A 2 25.10 3.88 -26.26
C ALA A 2 24.51 3.93 -24.83
N HIS A 3 23.26 3.49 -24.70
CA HIS A 3 22.57 3.08 -23.46
C HIS A 3 21.85 4.13 -22.57
N ASP A 4 20.85 4.82 -23.12
CA ASP A 4 19.77 5.44 -22.32
C ASP A 4 18.37 4.82 -22.56
N ASN A 5 18.31 3.60 -23.12
CA ASN A 5 17.05 2.90 -23.40
C ASN A 5 16.41 2.22 -22.16
N HIS A 6 16.95 2.43 -20.95
CA HIS A 6 16.51 1.69 -19.76
C HIS A 6 15.48 2.42 -18.87
N LYS A 7 14.97 3.58 -19.31
CA LYS A 7 13.97 4.36 -18.54
C LYS A 7 12.51 4.05 -18.87
N LEU A 8 12.20 3.33 -19.95
CA LEU A 8 10.82 3.25 -20.47
C LEU A 8 10.14 1.88 -20.27
N ALA A 9 10.77 0.97 -19.53
CA ALA A 9 10.22 -0.35 -19.25
C ALA A 9 9.26 -0.34 -18.05
N ILE A 10 8.09 -0.95 -18.23
CA ILE A 10 7.21 -1.43 -17.15
C ILE A 10 7.25 -2.96 -17.16
N PHE A 11 7.15 -3.61 -15.98
CA PHE A 11 7.35 -5.06 -15.79
C PHE A 11 8.69 -5.56 -16.32
N ARG A 12 9.82 -5.20 -15.69
CA ARG A 12 11.14 -5.79 -15.97
C ARG A 12 11.56 -5.82 -17.46
N GLY A 13 11.04 -4.93 -18.32
CA GLY A 13 11.40 -4.87 -19.75
C GLY A 13 10.33 -5.34 -20.75
N THR A 14 9.15 -5.79 -20.28
CA THR A 14 8.15 -6.43 -21.17
C THR A 14 7.39 -5.42 -22.05
N LEU A 15 7.20 -4.18 -21.58
CA LEU A 15 6.57 -3.10 -22.36
C LEU A 15 7.52 -1.91 -22.44
N ASN A 16 8.07 -1.68 -23.64
CA ASN A 16 8.90 -0.51 -23.94
C ASN A 16 8.04 0.56 -24.60
N PHE A 17 7.90 1.70 -23.93
CA PHE A 17 7.13 2.84 -24.46
C PHE A 17 8.06 3.77 -25.25
N LYS A 18 7.55 4.36 -26.35
CA LYS A 18 8.32 5.36 -27.12
C LYS A 18 8.34 6.73 -26.46
N SER A 19 7.39 7.02 -25.56
CA SER A 19 7.18 8.34 -24.95
C SER A 19 6.69 8.25 -23.51
N ASN A 20 7.04 9.24 -22.68
CA ASN A 20 6.55 9.40 -21.31
C ASN A 20 5.01 9.49 -21.26
N VAL A 21 4.38 10.12 -22.25
CA VAL A 21 2.91 10.21 -22.33
C VAL A 21 2.26 8.84 -22.52
N GLN A 22 2.87 8.00 -23.38
CA GLN A 22 2.39 6.64 -23.63
C GLN A 22 2.55 5.76 -22.38
N LYS A 23 3.63 5.96 -21.62
CA LYS A 23 3.87 5.29 -20.35
C LYS A 23 2.79 5.66 -19.31
N ILE A 24 2.48 6.93 -19.16
CA ILE A 24 1.43 7.43 -18.24
C ILE A 24 0.07 6.80 -18.60
N TRP A 25 -0.30 6.80 -19.87
CA TRP A 25 -1.54 6.17 -20.34
C TRP A 25 -1.57 4.65 -20.10
N GLY A 26 -0.44 3.96 -20.31
CA GLY A 26 -0.32 2.53 -20.01
C GLY A 26 -0.52 2.21 -18.53
N VAL A 27 0.08 3.00 -17.64
CA VAL A 27 -0.07 2.85 -16.18
C VAL A 27 -1.49 3.17 -15.73
N LEU A 28 -2.09 4.23 -16.30
CA LEU A 28 -3.47 4.61 -15.99
C LEU A 28 -4.45 3.49 -16.30
N ILE A 29 -4.34 2.88 -17.48
CA ILE A 29 -5.20 1.75 -17.88
C ILE A 29 -4.99 0.57 -16.93
N LEU A 30 -3.74 0.23 -16.61
CA LEU A 30 -3.42 -0.85 -15.68
C LEU A 30 -4.03 -0.61 -14.29
N LEU A 31 -3.89 0.60 -13.75
CA LEU A 31 -4.46 0.98 -12.46
C LEU A 31 -5.99 1.01 -12.48
N SER A 32 -6.59 1.42 -13.60
CA SER A 32 -8.04 1.35 -13.80
C SER A 32 -8.55 -0.09 -13.76
N ILE A 33 -7.86 -1.02 -14.45
CA ILE A 33 -8.20 -2.45 -14.43
C ILE A 33 -8.07 -3.01 -13.01
N ILE A 34 -6.95 -2.76 -12.32
CA ILE A 34 -6.75 -3.23 -10.95
C ILE A 34 -7.86 -2.71 -10.04
N THR A 35 -8.24 -1.43 -10.18
CA THR A 35 -9.29 -0.82 -9.37
C THR A 35 -10.67 -1.39 -9.71
N ALA A 36 -10.97 -1.65 -10.98
CA ALA A 36 -12.21 -2.28 -11.41
C ALA A 36 -12.33 -3.70 -10.84
N VAL A 37 -11.25 -4.48 -10.87
CA VAL A 37 -11.19 -5.82 -10.25
C VAL A 37 -11.44 -5.74 -8.74
N GLU A 38 -10.82 -4.78 -8.06
CA GLU A 38 -10.98 -4.59 -6.62
C GLU A 38 -12.42 -4.24 -6.25
N VAL A 39 -13.06 -3.30 -6.96
CA VAL A 39 -14.47 -2.95 -6.75
C VAL A 39 -15.38 -4.14 -7.08
N ALA A 40 -15.13 -4.86 -8.16
CA ALA A 40 -15.90 -6.04 -8.53
C ALA A 40 -15.81 -7.14 -7.46
N LEU A 41 -14.62 -7.43 -6.94
CA LEU A 41 -14.42 -8.36 -5.82
C LEU A 41 -15.12 -7.86 -4.54
N GLY A 42 -15.12 -6.55 -4.30
CA GLY A 42 -15.81 -5.92 -3.17
C GLY A 42 -17.33 -6.03 -3.22
N ILE A 43 -17.92 -6.05 -4.42
CA ILE A 43 -19.37 -6.21 -4.63
C ILE A 43 -19.76 -7.69 -4.63
N VAL A 44 -19.08 -8.52 -5.44
CA VAL A 44 -19.44 -9.93 -5.63
C VAL A 44 -19.15 -10.77 -4.38
N ARG A 45 -18.08 -10.43 -3.62
CA ARG A 45 -17.68 -11.10 -2.37
C ARG A 45 -17.79 -12.62 -2.42
N PRO A 46 -17.06 -13.28 -3.33
CA PRO A 46 -17.22 -14.70 -3.56
C PRO A 46 -16.90 -15.52 -2.30
N GLU A 47 -17.58 -16.66 -2.11
CA GLU A 47 -17.53 -17.43 -0.86
C GLU A 47 -16.11 -17.85 -0.46
N TRP A 48 -15.25 -18.22 -1.42
CA TRP A 48 -13.86 -18.57 -1.17
C TRP A 48 -13.04 -17.42 -0.54
N SER A 49 -13.40 -16.16 -0.84
CA SER A 49 -12.75 -14.96 -0.28
C SER A 49 -13.21 -14.63 1.15
N LEU A 50 -14.29 -15.24 1.63
CA LEU A 50 -14.81 -15.05 2.99
C LEU A 50 -14.11 -15.94 4.01
N THR A 51 -13.31 -16.91 3.55
CA THR A 51 -12.46 -17.75 4.40
C THR A 51 -11.57 -16.89 5.29
N LYS A 52 -11.53 -17.19 6.59
CA LYS A 52 -10.68 -16.46 7.54
C LYS A 52 -9.24 -16.94 7.41
N VAL A 53 -8.33 -16.01 7.18
CA VAL A 53 -6.87 -16.21 7.15
C VAL A 53 -6.25 -15.20 8.11
N LEU A 54 -5.48 -15.68 9.09
CA LEU A 54 -4.80 -14.83 10.08
C LEU A 54 -5.74 -13.83 10.77
N GLY A 55 -6.90 -14.31 11.22
CA GLY A 55 -7.89 -13.50 11.97
C GLY A 55 -8.79 -12.59 11.13
N MET A 56 -8.51 -12.40 9.83
CA MET A 56 -9.32 -11.57 8.93
C MET A 56 -9.82 -12.36 7.72
N LYS A 57 -10.85 -11.84 7.02
CA LYS A 57 -11.32 -12.46 5.77
C LYS A 57 -10.21 -12.37 4.70
N LEU A 58 -10.03 -13.42 3.90
CA LEU A 58 -9.08 -13.45 2.78
C LEU A 58 -9.30 -12.27 1.83
N LEU A 59 -10.56 -11.84 1.67
CA LEU A 59 -10.91 -10.63 0.93
C LEU A 59 -10.12 -9.40 1.42
N ASN A 60 -10.02 -9.17 2.74
CA ASN A 60 -9.30 -8.03 3.28
C ASN A 60 -7.80 -8.08 2.93
N TRP A 61 -7.20 -9.27 2.95
CA TRP A 61 -5.81 -9.46 2.54
C TRP A 61 -5.59 -9.11 1.06
N ILE A 62 -6.51 -9.53 0.19
CA ILE A 62 -6.47 -9.17 -1.23
C ILE A 62 -6.57 -7.65 -1.40
N PHE A 63 -7.49 -6.99 -0.69
CA PHE A 63 -7.64 -5.54 -0.74
C PHE A 63 -6.39 -4.80 -0.28
N ILE A 64 -5.77 -5.22 0.83
CA ILE A 64 -4.51 -4.62 1.32
C ILE A 64 -3.41 -4.79 0.26
N GLY A 65 -3.26 -6.00 -0.30
CA GLY A 65 -2.26 -6.28 -1.34
C GLY A 65 -2.46 -5.44 -2.59
N LEU A 66 -3.68 -5.39 -3.14
CA LEU A 66 -4.01 -4.59 -4.32
C LEU A 66 -3.81 -3.09 -4.07
N THR A 67 -4.11 -2.61 -2.85
CA THR A 67 -3.89 -1.21 -2.46
C THR A 67 -2.41 -0.87 -2.42
N ILE A 68 -1.55 -1.73 -1.85
CA ILE A 68 -0.10 -1.52 -1.85
C ILE A 68 0.45 -1.50 -3.27
N VAL A 69 0.02 -2.43 -4.12
CA VAL A 69 0.42 -2.50 -5.53
C VAL A 69 0.03 -1.21 -6.27
N LYS A 70 -1.21 -0.73 -6.10
CA LYS A 70 -1.63 0.55 -6.69
C LYS A 70 -0.79 1.71 -6.18
N ALA A 71 -0.58 1.81 -4.88
CA ALA A 71 0.22 2.88 -4.27
C ALA A 71 1.65 2.90 -4.84
N TYR A 72 2.26 1.73 -5.04
CA TYR A 72 3.57 1.61 -5.66
C TYR A 72 3.57 2.20 -7.09
N TYR A 73 2.65 1.76 -7.96
CA TYR A 73 2.60 2.25 -9.34
C TYR A 73 2.25 3.75 -9.41
N ILE A 74 1.38 4.26 -8.53
CA ILE A 74 1.08 5.70 -8.46
C ILE A 74 2.32 6.50 -8.07
N ALA A 75 3.00 6.12 -6.99
CA ALA A 75 4.17 6.82 -6.50
C ALA A 75 5.31 6.78 -7.53
N TRP A 76 5.60 5.61 -8.08
CA TRP A 76 6.70 5.47 -9.04
C TRP A 76 6.44 6.19 -10.36
N ASP A 77 5.25 6.03 -10.95
CA ASP A 77 4.99 6.47 -12.32
C ASP A 77 4.25 7.81 -12.43
N PHE A 78 3.29 8.13 -11.56
CA PHE A 78 2.61 9.44 -11.60
C PHE A 78 3.37 10.50 -10.81
N MET A 79 3.89 10.15 -9.63
CA MET A 79 4.68 11.07 -8.81
C MET A 79 6.17 11.11 -9.23
N HIS A 80 6.53 10.41 -10.31
CA HIS A 80 7.88 10.36 -10.89
C HIS A 80 9.00 9.97 -9.91
N LEU A 81 8.67 9.34 -8.78
CA LEU A 81 9.64 9.03 -7.72
C LEU A 81 10.83 8.21 -8.23
N ARG A 82 10.62 7.38 -9.27
CA ARG A 82 11.65 6.55 -9.86
C ARG A 82 12.85 7.34 -10.35
N ASP A 83 12.57 8.42 -11.06
CA ASP A 83 13.55 9.24 -11.77
C ASP A 83 14.16 10.33 -10.87
N GLU A 84 13.73 10.39 -9.59
CA GLU A 84 14.23 11.31 -8.58
C GLU A 84 15.49 10.85 -7.87
N LYS A 85 16.17 11.81 -7.21
CA LYS A 85 17.36 11.55 -6.40
C LYS A 85 17.07 10.52 -5.32
N ALA A 86 18.03 9.63 -5.08
CA ALA A 86 17.89 8.57 -4.07
C ALA A 86 17.54 9.13 -2.68
N GLY A 87 18.13 10.27 -2.29
CA GLY A 87 17.81 10.91 -1.01
C GLY A 87 16.34 11.32 -0.89
N PHE A 88 15.71 11.81 -1.96
CA PHE A 88 14.29 12.18 -1.97
C PHE A 88 13.39 10.94 -1.85
N LYS A 89 13.73 9.85 -2.57
CA LYS A 89 13.02 8.57 -2.43
C LYS A 89 13.07 8.04 -1.00
N TRP A 90 14.25 8.02 -0.38
CA TRP A 90 14.41 7.53 0.99
C TRP A 90 13.72 8.42 2.02
N SER A 91 13.67 9.74 1.80
CA SER A 91 12.92 10.66 2.66
C SER A 91 11.43 10.32 2.76
N LEU A 92 10.84 9.78 1.68
CA LEU A 92 9.44 9.34 1.67
C LEU A 92 9.26 7.90 2.15
N VAL A 93 10.10 6.98 1.69
CA VAL A 93 9.95 5.55 1.99
C VAL A 93 10.31 5.24 3.45
N LEU A 94 11.31 5.90 4.01
CA LEU A 94 11.83 5.60 5.34
C LEU A 94 10.81 5.87 6.46
N PRO A 95 10.11 7.02 6.52
CA PRO A 95 9.03 7.23 7.48
C PRO A 95 7.88 6.23 7.28
N LEU A 96 7.57 5.87 6.03
CA LEU A 96 6.46 4.98 5.73
C LEU A 96 6.69 3.54 6.23
N VAL A 97 7.95 3.08 6.18
CA VAL A 97 8.34 1.72 6.58
C VAL A 97 8.76 1.63 8.05
N ILE A 98 9.36 2.68 8.61
CA ILE A 98 9.88 2.67 9.98
C ILE A 98 8.96 3.45 10.92
N LEU A 99 8.73 4.74 10.63
CA LEU A 99 8.04 5.63 11.55
C LEU A 99 6.57 5.24 11.74
N ILE A 100 5.83 4.95 10.66
CA ILE A 100 4.40 4.62 10.75
C ILE A 100 4.17 3.33 11.57
N PRO A 101 4.83 2.19 11.27
CA PRO A 101 4.65 0.98 12.09
C PRO A 101 5.13 1.17 13.52
N TYR A 102 6.20 1.93 13.74
CA TYR A 102 6.70 2.23 15.08
C TYR A 102 5.72 3.06 15.90
N LEU A 103 5.10 4.08 15.31
CA LEU A 103 4.05 4.87 15.95
C LEU A 103 2.83 4.02 16.30
N VAL A 104 2.38 3.16 15.38
CA VAL A 104 1.28 2.23 15.63
C VAL A 104 1.63 1.28 16.78
N PHE A 105 2.86 0.77 16.81
CA PHE A 105 3.32 -0.08 17.90
C PHE A 105 3.25 0.62 19.26
N ILE A 106 3.80 1.84 19.39
CA ILE A 106 3.76 2.59 20.65
C ILE A 106 2.32 2.85 21.08
N LEU A 107 1.47 3.31 20.15
CA LEU A 107 0.07 3.63 20.47
C LEU A 107 -0.70 2.40 20.94
N LEU A 108 -0.43 1.22 20.37
CA LEU A 108 -1.06 -0.02 20.80
C LEU A 108 -0.56 -0.47 22.18
N VAL A 109 0.75 -0.38 22.44
CA VAL A 109 1.34 -0.76 23.74
C VAL A 109 0.87 0.17 24.86
N GLU A 110 0.94 1.48 24.64
CA GLU A 110 0.48 2.48 25.62
C GLU A 110 -1.04 2.40 25.83
N GLY A 111 -1.80 2.17 24.75
CA GLY A 111 -3.24 1.98 24.84
C GLY A 111 -3.64 0.75 25.66
N ASP A 112 -2.92 -0.35 25.48
CA ASP A 112 -3.13 -1.60 26.23
C ASP A 112 -2.75 -1.43 27.71
N TYR A 113 -1.61 -0.79 27.99
CA TYR A 113 -1.18 -0.49 29.36
C TYR A 113 -2.21 0.38 30.11
N ILE A 114 -2.70 1.44 29.47
CA ILE A 114 -3.75 2.29 30.06
C ILE A 114 -5.01 1.46 30.32
N TYR A 115 -5.42 0.62 29.36
CA TYR A 115 -6.59 -0.24 29.51
C TYR A 115 -6.47 -1.19 30.71
N GLU A 116 -5.31 -1.83 30.92
CA GLU A 116 -5.05 -2.69 32.08
C GLU A 116 -5.11 -1.92 33.40
N VAL A 117 -4.52 -0.73 33.47
CA VAL A 117 -4.57 0.13 34.66
C VAL A 117 -6.01 0.52 35.02
N TYR A 118 -6.86 0.83 34.04
CA TYR A 118 -8.28 1.13 34.30
C TYR A 118 -9.07 -0.10 34.72
N LYS A 119 -8.69 -1.29 34.24
CA LYS A 119 -9.39 -2.55 34.55
C LYS A 119 -9.04 -3.09 35.94
N ASP A 120 -7.76 -3.06 36.30
CA ASP A 120 -7.23 -3.63 37.54
C ASP A 120 -7.06 -2.59 38.66
N GLY A 121 -7.07 -1.30 38.30
CA GLY A 121 -7.08 -0.20 39.24
C GLY A 121 -8.43 -0.09 39.94
N PHE A 122 -8.40 0.08 41.26
CA PHE A 122 -9.56 0.35 42.12
C PHE A 122 -10.18 1.73 41.84
N VAL A 123 -10.62 1.99 40.61
CA VAL A 123 -11.48 3.13 40.31
C VAL A 123 -12.87 2.76 40.83
N THR A 124 -13.17 3.18 42.05
CA THR A 124 -14.53 3.14 42.57
C THR A 124 -15.37 4.03 41.66
N TRP A 125 -16.14 3.41 40.77
CA TRP A 125 -17.23 4.04 40.06
C TRP A 125 -18.24 4.51 41.10
N ASN A 126 -18.10 5.74 41.59
CA ASN A 126 -19.16 6.40 42.35
C ASN A 126 -20.25 6.75 41.34
N PHE A 127 -21.25 5.87 41.27
CA PHE A 127 -22.55 6.15 40.67
C PHE A 127 -23.30 7.19 41.52
#